data_AF-A0ABD3IR58-F1
#
_entry.id   AF-A0ABD3IR58-F1
#
_cell.length_a   1.000
_cell.length_b   1.000
_cell.length_c   1.000
_cell.angle_alpha   90.00
_cell.angle_beta   90.00
_cell.angle_gamma   90.00
#
_symmetry.space_group_name_H-M   'P 1'
#
loop_
_entity.id
_entity.type
_entity.pdbx_description
1 polymer ?
#
loop_
_entity_poly.entity_id
_entity_poly.type
_entity_poly.pdbx_seq_one_letter_code
_entity_poly.pdbx_strand_id
1 'polypeptide(L)'
;MVTLVAATTVDPASIGLGLPFWPCPGMLSFANEEVRLLKLENHLAREDHLDKRWEGATGESVDGAIFLSRHVAASNRPALTIHPIGPPHLREDEVLLAGGRPGWAGPPKALEQHCRVTLEATHHGPEISSPAMFIEIGSTEEYWERQDAAQAIALLVWEGLGLGGGNSVGDWSRKDDRPKVLLGIGGGHYVPRHMDIVRLQSKGVAGMWRKVINIAFETSRLAFPGGEVLAHLDLESFKTWRRKAVTEFLESEEIKIGKPGDFY
;
A
#
# COMPACT_ATOMS: atom_id res chain seq x y z
N MET A 1 -14.74 -8.35 -12.11
CA MET A 1 -13.56 -7.47 -12.01
C MET A 1 -12.40 -8.35 -11.59
N VAL A 2 -11.14 -7.93 -11.78
CA VAL A 2 -9.97 -8.75 -11.45
C VAL A 2 -9.03 -8.04 -10.48
N THR A 3 -8.38 -8.80 -9.59
CA THR A 3 -7.24 -8.33 -8.81
C THR A 3 -5.94 -8.71 -9.52
N LEU A 4 -5.08 -7.74 -9.77
CA LEU A 4 -3.75 -7.96 -10.32
C LEU A 4 -2.76 -8.24 -9.18
N VAL A 5 -1.94 -9.27 -9.31
CA VAL A 5 -0.80 -9.53 -8.40
C VAL A 5 0.46 -9.48 -9.25
N ALA A 6 1.24 -8.42 -9.11
CA ALA A 6 2.38 -8.14 -9.97
C ALA A 6 3.71 -8.44 -9.27
N ALA A 7 4.58 -9.16 -9.98
CA ALA A 7 5.95 -9.46 -9.65
C ALA A 7 6.85 -9.08 -10.84
N THR A 8 8.15 -8.87 -10.63
CA THR A 8 9.08 -8.50 -11.70
C THR A 8 10.32 -9.39 -11.78
N THR A 9 10.90 -9.50 -12.98
CA THR A 9 12.16 -10.25 -13.21
C THR A 9 13.41 -9.53 -12.75
N VAL A 10 13.32 -8.25 -12.38
CA VAL A 10 14.49 -7.46 -11.95
C VAL A 10 14.62 -7.33 -10.43
N ASP A 11 13.77 -8.06 -9.69
CA ASP A 11 13.72 -8.04 -8.23
C ASP A 11 13.86 -9.47 -7.67
N PRO A 12 14.91 -9.76 -6.87
CA PRO A 12 15.13 -11.09 -6.32
C PRO A 12 14.01 -11.57 -5.38
N ALA A 13 13.36 -10.66 -4.63
CA ALA A 13 12.23 -11.03 -3.77
C ALA A 13 11.01 -11.42 -4.61
N SER A 14 10.76 -10.70 -5.70
CA SER A 14 9.72 -11.06 -6.67
C SER A 14 9.97 -12.42 -7.31
N ILE A 15 11.22 -12.74 -7.66
CA ILE A 15 11.60 -14.01 -8.29
C ILE A 15 11.40 -15.18 -7.31
N GLY A 16 11.77 -15.00 -6.04
CA GLY A 16 11.67 -16.01 -4.99
C GLY A 16 10.24 -16.53 -4.74
N LEU A 17 9.21 -15.81 -5.19
CA LEU A 17 7.80 -16.19 -5.02
C LEU A 17 7.32 -17.28 -5.99
N GLY A 18 8.13 -17.68 -6.98
CA GLY A 18 7.92 -18.93 -7.73
C GLY A 18 6.56 -19.09 -8.45
N LEU A 19 5.90 -18.00 -8.82
CA LEU A 19 4.56 -18.05 -9.44
C LEU A 19 4.61 -18.82 -10.78
N PRO A 20 3.63 -19.69 -11.11
CA PRO A 20 3.59 -20.38 -12.41
C PRO A 20 3.21 -19.39 -13.54
N PHE A 21 3.99 -19.29 -14.63
CA PHE A 21 3.81 -18.29 -15.71
C PHE A 21 3.61 -18.87 -17.13
N TRP A 22 2.47 -18.55 -17.76
CA TRP A 22 2.10 -18.95 -19.13
C TRP A 22 2.03 -17.67 -20.00
N PRO A 23 2.35 -17.72 -21.30
CA PRO A 23 2.57 -16.48 -22.05
C PRO A 23 1.29 -15.81 -22.58
N CYS A 24 1.15 -14.50 -22.31
CA CYS A 24 0.31 -13.56 -23.05
C CYS A 24 1.24 -12.58 -23.80
N PRO A 25 0.93 -12.11 -25.03
CA PRO A 25 1.85 -11.26 -25.78
C PRO A 25 2.07 -9.91 -25.09
N GLY A 26 3.32 -9.61 -24.72
CA GLY A 26 3.72 -8.35 -24.08
C GLY A 26 3.64 -8.32 -22.55
N MET A 27 3.03 -9.34 -21.91
CA MET A 27 3.01 -9.50 -20.46
C MET A 27 2.76 -10.97 -20.11
N LEU A 28 3.67 -11.62 -19.38
CA LEU A 28 3.47 -13.01 -18.96
C LEU A 28 2.46 -13.03 -17.80
N SER A 29 1.35 -13.76 -17.93
CA SER A 29 0.28 -13.77 -16.92
C SER A 29 -0.35 -15.14 -16.69
N PHE A 30 -0.75 -15.42 -15.45
CA PHE A 30 -1.55 -16.59 -15.09
C PHE A 30 -2.89 -16.14 -14.49
N ALA A 31 -3.96 -16.87 -14.82
CA ALA A 31 -5.31 -16.58 -14.33
C ALA A 31 -5.77 -17.66 -13.35
N ASN A 32 -6.30 -17.23 -12.21
CA ASN A 32 -7.03 -18.07 -11.27
C ASN A 32 -8.27 -17.31 -10.79
N GLU A 33 -9.46 -17.74 -11.23
CA GLU A 33 -10.73 -17.05 -10.95
C GLU A 33 -10.65 -15.53 -11.27
N GLU A 34 -10.81 -14.67 -10.27
CA GLU A 34 -10.74 -13.21 -10.39
C GLU A 34 -9.32 -12.65 -10.16
N VAL A 35 -8.30 -13.50 -10.02
CA VAL A 35 -6.91 -13.09 -9.82
C VAL A 35 -6.09 -13.26 -11.09
N ARG A 36 -5.24 -12.26 -11.38
CA ARG A 36 -4.28 -12.28 -12.48
C ARG A 36 -2.88 -12.10 -11.91
N LEU A 37 -2.07 -13.14 -11.98
CA LEU A 37 -0.66 -13.07 -11.63
C LEU A 37 0.09 -12.50 -12.83
N LEU A 38 0.77 -11.36 -12.65
CA LEU A 38 1.52 -10.67 -13.70
C LEU A 38 3.01 -10.76 -13.42
N LYS A 39 3.77 -11.09 -14.47
CA LYS A 39 5.22 -10.99 -14.47
C LYS A 39 5.67 -9.90 -15.42
N LEU A 40 6.27 -8.88 -14.84
CA LEU A 40 6.75 -7.68 -15.50
C LEU A 40 8.28 -7.72 -15.65
N GLU A 41 8.81 -6.90 -16.55
CA GLU A 41 10.24 -6.86 -16.85
C GLU A 41 10.95 -5.60 -16.31
N ASN A 42 10.19 -4.65 -15.76
CA ASN A 42 10.70 -3.39 -15.24
C ASN A 42 10.45 -3.28 -13.72
N HIS A 43 11.05 -2.28 -13.07
CA HIS A 43 10.82 -2.01 -11.66
C HIS A 43 9.36 -1.66 -11.39
N LEU A 44 8.72 -2.37 -10.45
CA LEU A 44 7.30 -2.24 -10.14
C LEU A 44 6.90 -0.81 -9.75
N ALA A 45 7.76 -0.07 -9.05
CA ALA A 45 7.52 1.33 -8.71
C ALA A 45 7.36 2.26 -9.93
N ARG A 46 7.76 1.82 -11.13
CA ARG A 46 7.66 2.55 -12.40
C ARG A 46 6.59 2.01 -13.35
N GLU A 47 5.80 1.05 -12.91
CA GLU A 47 4.71 0.43 -13.70
C GLU A 47 3.45 1.30 -13.66
N ASP A 48 3.59 2.57 -14.01
CA ASP A 48 2.49 3.54 -13.99
C ASP A 48 1.33 3.05 -14.87
N HIS A 49 0.13 3.30 -14.36
CA HIS A 49 -1.15 3.00 -15.00
C HIS A 49 -1.32 1.52 -15.38
N LEU A 50 -0.74 0.60 -14.60
CA LEU A 50 -0.85 -0.85 -14.84
C LEU A 50 -2.31 -1.31 -14.95
N ASP A 51 -3.19 -0.77 -14.11
CA ASP A 51 -4.64 -1.00 -14.17
C ASP A 51 -5.22 -0.64 -15.56
N LYS A 52 -5.01 0.59 -16.02
CA LYS A 52 -5.54 1.08 -17.30
C LYS A 52 -4.92 0.34 -18.49
N ARG A 53 -3.63 0.02 -18.41
CA ARG A 53 -2.95 -0.78 -19.44
C ARG A 53 -3.52 -2.19 -19.53
N TRP A 54 -3.82 -2.82 -18.39
CA TRP A 54 -4.51 -4.11 -18.36
C TRP A 54 -5.90 -4.00 -18.97
N GLU A 55 -6.73 -3.07 -18.48
CA GLU A 55 -8.10 -2.85 -18.96
C GLU A 55 -8.14 -2.60 -20.47
N GLY A 56 -7.24 -1.76 -21.00
CA GLY A 56 -7.16 -1.48 -22.42
C GLY A 56 -6.70 -2.66 -23.27
N ALA A 57 -5.85 -3.54 -22.72
CA ALA A 57 -5.32 -4.70 -23.45
C ALA A 57 -6.25 -5.92 -23.42
N THR A 58 -6.98 -6.13 -22.31
CA THR A 58 -7.74 -7.37 -22.07
C THR A 58 -9.26 -7.14 -22.05
N GLY A 59 -9.71 -5.91 -21.81
CA GLY A 59 -11.11 -5.59 -21.55
C GLY A 59 -11.60 -5.97 -20.15
N GLU A 60 -10.75 -6.51 -19.28
CA GLU A 60 -11.12 -6.88 -17.91
C GLU A 60 -10.93 -5.69 -16.96
N SER A 61 -12.00 -5.26 -16.28
CA SER A 61 -11.93 -4.19 -15.26
C SER A 61 -11.13 -4.61 -14.03
N VAL A 62 -10.29 -3.71 -13.52
CA VAL A 62 -9.37 -3.98 -12.40
C VAL A 62 -9.93 -3.47 -11.07
N ASP A 63 -10.18 -4.40 -10.14
CA ASP A 63 -10.65 -4.10 -8.78
C ASP A 63 -9.52 -3.60 -7.85
N GLY A 64 -8.29 -4.07 -8.09
CA GLY A 64 -7.12 -3.62 -7.35
C GLY A 64 -5.83 -4.30 -7.78
N ALA A 65 -4.71 -3.86 -7.21
CA ALA A 65 -3.38 -4.40 -7.49
C ALA A 65 -2.59 -4.69 -6.21
N ILE A 66 -1.78 -5.75 -6.24
CA ILE A 66 -0.83 -6.11 -5.18
C ILE A 66 0.54 -6.22 -5.84
N PHE A 67 1.51 -5.44 -5.38
CA PHE A 67 2.88 -5.47 -5.87
C PHE A 67 3.76 -6.26 -4.90
N LEU A 68 4.43 -7.29 -5.40
CA LEU A 68 5.32 -8.13 -4.61
C LEU A 68 6.77 -7.74 -4.91
N SER A 69 7.45 -7.12 -3.95
CA SER A 69 8.73 -6.43 -4.18
C SER A 69 9.73 -6.68 -3.05
N ARG A 70 10.97 -6.23 -3.22
CA ARG A 70 11.91 -6.10 -2.13
C ARG A 70 11.74 -4.76 -1.40
N HIS A 71 11.96 -4.81 -0.10
CA HIS A 71 12.25 -3.64 0.72
C HIS A 71 13.76 -3.49 0.91
N VAL A 72 14.27 -2.26 0.85
CA VAL A 72 15.68 -1.92 1.13
C VAL A 72 15.75 -0.97 2.32
N ALA A 73 16.53 -1.34 3.34
CA ALA A 73 16.69 -0.51 4.54
C ALA A 73 18.11 -0.55 5.10
N ALA A 74 18.63 0.62 5.50
CA ALA A 74 19.96 0.74 6.11
C ALA A 74 20.11 -0.01 7.45
N SER A 75 19.00 -0.42 8.07
CA SER A 75 19.05 -1.19 9.32
C SER A 75 19.51 -2.63 9.13
N ASN A 76 19.44 -3.16 7.90
CA ASN A 76 19.71 -4.56 7.54
C ASN A 76 18.96 -5.59 8.40
N ARG A 77 17.80 -5.22 8.97
CA ARG A 77 16.97 -6.14 9.75
C ARG A 77 16.00 -6.90 8.83
N PRO A 78 15.68 -8.16 9.14
CA PRO A 78 14.65 -8.89 8.41
C PRO A 78 13.30 -8.21 8.64
N ALA A 79 12.53 -8.05 7.57
CA ALA A 79 11.20 -7.45 7.63
C ALA A 79 10.28 -8.07 6.57
N LEU A 80 9.02 -8.28 6.94
CA LEU A 80 7.91 -8.42 6.01
C LEU A 80 7.09 -7.16 6.13
N THR A 81 6.95 -6.42 5.04
CA THR A 81 6.34 -5.10 5.09
C THR A 81 5.21 -4.91 4.11
N ILE A 82 4.33 -3.97 4.43
CA ILE A 82 3.19 -3.60 3.57
C ILE A 82 3.04 -2.09 3.61
N HIS A 83 2.80 -1.48 2.46
CA HIS A 83 2.52 -0.05 2.43
C HIS A 83 1.63 0.38 1.24
N PRO A 84 0.84 1.45 1.42
CA PRO A 84 0.17 2.12 0.32
C PRO A 84 1.17 2.82 -0.60
N ILE A 85 0.74 3.10 -1.81
CA ILE A 85 1.57 3.68 -2.86
C ILE A 85 1.39 5.19 -2.99
N GLY A 86 2.42 5.81 -3.54
CA GLY A 86 2.48 7.19 -3.99
C GLY A 86 3.45 8.02 -3.15
N PRO A 87 4.04 9.08 -3.71
CA PRO A 87 4.89 10.00 -2.97
C PRO A 87 4.16 11.32 -2.64
N PRO A 88 3.15 11.33 -1.74
CA PRO A 88 2.36 12.53 -1.45
C PRO A 88 3.15 13.61 -0.71
N HIS A 89 4.30 13.24 -0.14
CA HIS A 89 5.20 14.13 0.58
C HIS A 89 6.09 14.98 -0.33
N LEU A 90 6.20 14.65 -1.61
CA LEU A 90 6.99 15.40 -2.58
C LEU A 90 6.17 16.53 -3.20
N ARG A 91 6.81 17.66 -3.50
CA ARG A 91 6.22 18.74 -4.30
C ARG A 91 6.19 18.40 -5.78
N GLU A 92 5.30 19.03 -6.52
CA GLU A 92 5.14 18.85 -7.98
C GLU A 92 6.43 19.11 -8.78
N ASP A 93 7.31 19.96 -8.27
CA ASP A 93 8.61 20.30 -8.86
C ASP A 93 9.78 19.42 -8.39
N GLU A 94 9.56 18.49 -7.45
CA GLU A 94 10.60 17.59 -6.95
C GLU A 94 10.82 16.38 -7.86
N VAL A 95 12.07 15.94 -7.95
CA VAL A 95 12.47 14.78 -8.77
C VAL A 95 12.10 13.48 -8.07
N LEU A 96 11.42 12.60 -8.80
CA LEU A 96 11.11 11.25 -8.34
C LEU A 96 12.34 10.35 -8.40
N LEU A 97 12.64 9.70 -7.28
CA LEU A 97 13.67 8.64 -7.25
C LEU A 97 13.10 7.29 -7.70
N ALA A 98 11.81 7.04 -7.42
CA ALA A 98 11.15 5.76 -7.67
C ALA A 98 9.69 5.98 -8.10
N GLY A 99 9.47 6.22 -9.41
CA GLY A 99 8.19 6.31 -10.14
C GLY A 99 7.00 7.00 -9.45
N GLY A 100 5.80 6.87 -10.04
CA GLY A 100 4.59 7.55 -9.58
C GLY A 100 4.56 9.03 -9.94
N ARG A 101 3.82 9.83 -9.15
CA ARG A 101 3.64 11.27 -9.38
C ARG A 101 3.85 12.07 -8.09
N PRO A 102 4.66 13.14 -8.06
CA PRO A 102 4.86 13.91 -6.84
C PRO A 102 3.55 14.52 -6.33
N GLY A 103 3.35 14.52 -5.02
CA GLY A 103 2.15 15.09 -4.41
C GLY A 103 0.89 14.28 -4.67
N TRP A 104 1.04 12.98 -4.95
CA TRP A 104 -0.06 12.05 -5.21
C TRP A 104 0.08 10.80 -4.33
N ALA A 105 -1.06 10.21 -3.96
CA ALA A 105 -1.18 8.90 -3.32
C ALA A 105 -2.22 8.06 -4.07
N GLY A 106 -1.99 6.75 -4.12
CA GLY A 106 -2.97 5.79 -4.65
C GLY A 106 -4.04 5.47 -3.62
N PRO A 107 -5.23 5.00 -4.06
CA PRO A 107 -6.22 4.48 -3.13
C PRO A 107 -5.64 3.28 -2.38
N PRO A 108 -5.68 3.24 -1.03
CA PRO A 108 -5.17 2.09 -0.29
C PRO A 108 -6.04 0.84 -0.52
N LYS A 109 -5.41 -0.33 -0.59
CA LYS A 109 -6.12 -1.63 -0.59
C LYS A 109 -6.28 -2.14 0.83
N ALA A 110 -7.46 -2.66 1.16
CA ALA A 110 -7.74 -3.24 2.46
C ALA A 110 -6.85 -4.47 2.72
N LEU A 111 -6.43 -4.60 3.98
CA LEU A 111 -5.73 -5.76 4.49
C LEU A 111 -6.20 -6.01 5.93
N GLU A 112 -6.82 -7.16 6.18
CA GLU A 112 -7.15 -7.58 7.53
C GLU A 112 -5.97 -8.32 8.17
N GLN A 113 -5.43 -7.81 9.26
CA GLN A 113 -4.19 -8.33 9.83
C GLN A 113 -4.42 -9.50 10.78
N HIS A 114 -4.09 -10.71 10.30
CA HIS A 114 -3.86 -11.89 11.13
C HIS A 114 -2.37 -12.26 11.24
N CYS A 115 -1.47 -11.57 10.52
CA CYS A 115 -0.03 -11.86 10.47
C CYS A 115 0.83 -10.70 11.00
N ARG A 116 1.98 -11.02 11.61
CA ARG A 116 2.97 -10.04 12.11
C ARG A 116 3.73 -9.39 10.94
N VAL A 117 3.08 -8.48 10.22
CA VAL A 117 3.68 -7.63 9.18
C VAL A 117 3.99 -6.24 9.73
N THR A 118 5.07 -5.62 9.27
CA THR A 118 5.42 -4.24 9.63
C THR A 118 4.87 -3.30 8.58
N LEU A 119 4.02 -2.36 8.97
CA LEU A 119 3.53 -1.36 8.03
C LEU A 119 4.60 -0.33 7.71
N GLU A 120 4.48 0.28 6.54
CA GLU A 120 5.28 1.45 6.18
C GLU A 120 4.42 2.63 5.76
N ALA A 121 4.99 3.83 5.89
CA ALA A 121 4.36 5.04 5.39
C ALA A 121 4.18 5.00 3.87
N THR A 122 3.15 5.69 3.38
CA THR A 122 2.90 5.86 1.94
C THR A 122 4.09 6.48 1.22
N HIS A 123 4.70 5.76 0.28
CA HIS A 123 5.87 6.22 -0.45
C HIS A 123 6.03 5.55 -1.83
N HIS A 124 6.76 6.24 -2.72
CA HIS A 124 7.12 5.89 -4.10
C HIS A 124 5.96 5.47 -5.03
N GLY A 125 6.22 5.30 -6.33
CA GLY A 125 5.22 4.85 -7.29
C GLY A 125 4.85 3.36 -7.18
N PRO A 126 4.04 2.84 -8.11
CA PRO A 126 3.58 3.48 -9.34
C PRO A 126 2.34 4.37 -9.16
N GLU A 127 1.96 5.12 -10.20
CA GLU A 127 0.68 5.83 -10.29
C GLU A 127 -0.42 4.93 -10.88
N ILE A 128 -1.33 4.45 -10.03
CA ILE A 128 -2.45 3.56 -10.40
C ILE A 128 -3.77 4.14 -9.84
N SER A 129 -4.88 3.94 -10.54
CA SER A 129 -6.20 4.46 -10.16
C SER A 129 -7.03 3.47 -9.32
N SER A 130 -6.79 2.17 -9.47
CA SER A 130 -7.40 1.13 -8.61
C SER A 130 -6.69 1.01 -7.25
N PRO A 131 -7.38 0.54 -6.18
CA PRO A 131 -6.75 0.25 -4.90
C PRO A 131 -5.50 -0.60 -4.99
N ALA A 132 -4.44 -0.20 -4.31
CA ALA A 132 -3.18 -0.91 -4.40
C ALA A 132 -2.33 -0.84 -3.14
N MET A 133 -1.43 -1.81 -3.02
CA MET A 133 -0.41 -1.89 -1.97
C MET A 133 0.83 -2.63 -2.46
N PHE A 134 1.96 -2.38 -1.82
CA PHE A 134 3.12 -3.27 -1.86
C PHE A 134 3.07 -4.26 -0.70
N ILE A 135 3.53 -5.49 -0.94
CA ILE A 135 3.92 -6.45 0.09
C ILE A 135 5.37 -6.81 -0.20
N GLU A 136 6.26 -6.63 0.78
CA GLU A 136 7.69 -6.69 0.54
C GLU A 136 8.46 -7.57 1.52
N ILE A 137 9.57 -8.10 1.01
CA ILE A 137 10.58 -8.82 1.81
C ILE A 137 11.79 -7.90 1.95
N GLY A 138 12.26 -7.70 3.17
CA GLY A 138 13.39 -6.85 3.45
C GLY A 138 14.38 -7.43 4.45
N SER A 139 15.53 -6.81 4.62
CA SER A 139 15.96 -5.57 3.94
C SER A 139 17.23 -5.70 3.08
N THR A 140 17.73 -6.92 2.91
CA THR A 140 18.98 -7.25 2.21
C THR A 140 18.78 -8.44 1.28
N GLU A 141 19.73 -8.66 0.37
CA GLU A 141 19.73 -9.78 -0.59
C GLU A 141 19.58 -11.14 0.09
N GLU A 142 20.28 -11.35 1.21
CA GLU A 142 20.13 -12.55 2.06
C GLU A 142 18.66 -12.83 2.41
N TYR A 143 17.88 -11.77 2.71
CA TYR A 143 16.47 -11.92 3.06
C TYR A 143 15.57 -11.99 1.84
N TRP A 144 15.89 -11.29 0.76
CA TRP A 144 15.09 -11.31 -0.48
C TRP A 144 15.03 -12.72 -1.10
N GLU A 145 16.08 -13.50 -0.97
CA GLU A 145 16.16 -14.86 -1.54
C GLU A 145 15.54 -15.95 -0.63
N ARG A 146 15.08 -15.58 0.57
CA ARG A 146 14.50 -16.53 1.52
C ARG A 146 13.18 -17.11 1.02
N GLN A 147 13.21 -18.42 0.74
CA GLN A 147 12.05 -19.17 0.27
C GLN A 147 10.93 -19.26 1.32
N ASP A 148 11.28 -19.31 2.61
CA ASP A 148 10.28 -19.33 3.68
C ASP A 148 9.56 -17.98 3.84
N ALA A 149 10.27 -16.87 3.63
CA ALA A 149 9.66 -15.53 3.58
C ALA A 149 8.75 -15.37 2.35
N ALA A 150 9.21 -15.82 1.18
CA ALA A 150 8.40 -15.83 -0.04
C ALA A 150 7.14 -16.70 0.13
N GLN A 151 7.27 -17.89 0.71
CA GLN A 151 6.14 -18.77 0.99
C GLN A 151 5.16 -18.13 1.99
N ALA A 152 5.63 -17.41 3.00
CA ALA A 152 4.77 -16.69 3.93
C ALA A 152 3.94 -15.61 3.23
N ILE A 153 4.54 -14.82 2.32
CA ILE A 153 3.81 -13.84 1.51
C ILE A 153 2.82 -14.54 0.56
N ALA A 154 3.23 -15.63 -0.10
CA ALA A 154 2.36 -16.38 -1.00
C ALA A 154 1.13 -16.91 -0.27
N LEU A 155 1.31 -17.46 0.95
CA LEU A 155 0.22 -17.91 1.81
C LEU A 155 -0.68 -16.74 2.24
N LEU A 156 -0.09 -15.61 2.65
CA LEU A 156 -0.86 -14.41 3.01
C LEU A 156 -1.77 -13.95 1.87
N VAL A 157 -1.23 -13.86 0.65
CA VAL A 157 -2.00 -13.47 -0.55
C VAL A 157 -3.03 -14.54 -0.90
N TRP A 158 -2.68 -15.82 -0.81
CA TRP A 158 -3.58 -16.94 -1.12
C TRP A 158 -4.79 -16.99 -0.18
N GLU A 159 -4.56 -16.90 1.13
CA GLU A 159 -5.61 -16.90 2.15
C GLU A 159 -6.44 -15.62 2.12
N GLY A 160 -5.78 -14.46 1.97
CA GLY A 160 -6.44 -13.16 1.92
C GLY A 160 -7.33 -12.96 0.70
N LEU A 161 -6.93 -13.52 -0.45
CA LEU A 161 -7.73 -13.52 -1.67
C LEU A 161 -8.71 -14.71 -1.76
N GLY A 162 -8.76 -15.59 -0.74
CA GLY A 162 -9.71 -16.72 -0.70
C GLY A 162 -9.46 -17.81 -1.74
N LEU A 163 -8.25 -17.92 -2.29
CA LEU A 163 -7.94 -18.81 -3.42
C LEU A 163 -7.95 -20.31 -3.03
N GLY A 164 -7.98 -20.62 -1.74
CA GLY A 164 -8.01 -21.99 -1.21
C GLY A 164 -9.37 -22.68 -1.23
N GLY A 165 -10.43 -22.03 -1.72
CA GLY A 165 -11.80 -22.59 -1.73
C GLY A 165 -12.47 -22.68 -0.35
N GLY A 166 -11.81 -22.18 0.70
CA GLY A 166 -12.40 -21.92 2.01
C GLY A 166 -12.89 -20.48 2.15
N ASN A 167 -13.47 -20.12 3.29
CA ASN A 167 -13.73 -18.72 3.61
C ASN A 167 -12.40 -17.94 3.58
N SER A 168 -12.36 -16.77 2.92
CA SER A 168 -11.18 -15.91 2.93
C SER A 168 -10.78 -15.59 4.38
N VAL A 169 -9.48 -15.58 4.66
CA VAL A 169 -8.97 -15.15 5.97
C VAL A 169 -8.90 -13.64 5.96
N GLY A 170 -9.94 -13.05 6.53
CA GLY A 170 -10.23 -11.65 6.47
C GLY A 170 -11.01 -11.24 5.21
N ASP A 171 -11.70 -10.11 5.28
CA ASP A 171 -12.40 -9.51 4.14
C ASP A 171 -11.49 -8.46 3.48
N TRP A 172 -10.73 -8.88 2.47
CA TRP A 172 -9.95 -7.97 1.63
C TRP A 172 -10.80 -7.32 0.54
N SER A 173 -12.10 -7.66 0.50
CA SER A 173 -13.08 -7.03 -0.36
C SER A 173 -13.69 -5.82 0.34
N ARG A 174 -14.19 -4.88 -0.45
CA ARG A 174 -14.83 -3.65 0.04
C ARG A 174 -16.28 -3.87 0.55
N LYS A 175 -16.68 -5.11 0.83
CA LYS A 175 -18.10 -5.51 0.93
C LYS A 175 -18.75 -5.20 2.28
N ASP A 176 -18.00 -4.75 3.27
CA ASP A 176 -18.61 -4.29 4.51
C ASP A 176 -19.44 -3.02 4.25
N ASP A 177 -20.63 -2.92 4.85
CA ASP A 177 -21.57 -1.85 4.52
C ASP A 177 -21.06 -0.47 5.00
N ARG A 178 -20.13 -0.44 5.97
CA ARG A 178 -19.49 0.78 6.54
C ARG A 178 -18.12 0.49 7.22
N PRO A 179 -17.06 0.12 6.47
CA PRO A 179 -15.77 -0.17 7.08
C PRO A 179 -15.20 1.07 7.78
N LYS A 180 -14.61 0.88 8.97
CA LYS A 180 -13.81 1.93 9.61
C LYS A 180 -12.40 1.91 9.02
N VAL A 181 -12.00 3.02 8.42
CA VAL A 181 -10.70 3.16 7.76
C VAL A 181 -9.81 4.02 8.64
N LEU A 182 -8.65 3.51 9.03
CA LEU A 182 -7.69 4.27 9.82
C LEU A 182 -6.85 5.20 8.93
N LEU A 183 -6.79 6.48 9.28
CA LEU A 183 -5.79 7.43 8.77
C LEU A 183 -4.75 7.73 9.87
N GLY A 184 -3.68 6.96 9.90
CA GLY A 184 -2.52 7.14 10.76
C GLY A 184 -1.65 8.32 10.34
N ILE A 185 -1.32 9.18 11.30
CA ILE A 185 -0.48 10.37 11.10
C ILE A 185 0.66 10.33 12.11
N GLY A 186 1.91 10.25 11.63
CA GLY A 186 3.12 10.14 12.47
C GLY A 186 3.81 8.78 12.37
N GLY A 187 4.68 8.45 13.33
CA GLY A 187 5.29 7.11 13.45
C GLY A 187 6.57 6.86 12.64
N GLY A 188 7.03 7.82 11.82
CA GLY A 188 8.24 7.65 11.00
C GLY A 188 7.98 6.84 9.73
N HIS A 189 8.93 6.00 9.31
CA HIS A 189 8.78 5.15 8.12
C HIS A 189 8.14 3.80 8.44
N TYR A 190 8.54 3.15 9.54
CA TYR A 190 8.04 1.85 10.03
C TYR A 190 6.90 1.92 11.05
N VAL A 191 6.48 3.14 11.38
CA VAL A 191 5.12 3.42 11.81
C VAL A 191 4.49 2.44 12.83
N PRO A 192 5.18 2.19 13.95
CA PRO A 192 4.89 1.05 14.83
C PRO A 192 3.57 1.15 15.62
N ARG A 193 2.82 2.25 15.49
CA ARG A 193 1.63 2.59 16.31
C ARG A 193 0.38 2.87 15.48
N HIS A 194 0.39 2.50 14.20
CA HIS A 194 -0.63 2.89 13.22
C HIS A 194 -0.86 1.76 12.21
N MET A 195 -2.02 1.80 11.54
CA MET A 195 -2.49 0.82 10.55
C MET A 195 -2.68 1.35 9.09
N ASP A 196 -2.49 2.64 8.78
CA ASP A 196 -2.46 3.18 7.38
C ASP A 196 -1.99 4.66 7.34
N ILE A 197 -0.95 5.09 6.57
CA ILE A 197 -0.01 6.09 7.17
C ILE A 197 0.56 7.19 6.29
N VAL A 198 0.43 8.41 6.82
CA VAL A 198 1.04 9.67 6.38
C VAL A 198 2.32 10.00 7.17
N ARG A 199 3.47 10.09 6.49
CA ARG A 199 4.74 10.55 7.07
C ARG A 199 4.86 12.07 7.03
N LEU A 200 5.05 12.70 8.20
CA LEU A 200 5.31 14.13 8.32
C LEU A 200 6.81 14.40 8.58
N GLN A 201 7.51 15.01 7.62
CA GLN A 201 8.93 15.38 7.79
C GLN A 201 9.11 16.57 8.75
N SER A 202 10.26 16.59 9.45
CA SER A 202 10.50 17.46 10.61
C SER A 202 10.97 18.88 10.27
N LYS A 203 11.36 19.17 9.03
CA LYS A 203 11.89 20.48 8.62
C LYS A 203 11.08 21.07 7.47
N GLY A 204 10.37 22.16 7.78
CA GLY A 204 9.91 23.17 6.82
C GLY A 204 8.87 22.71 5.80
N VAL A 205 7.61 23.06 6.03
CA VAL A 205 6.71 23.81 5.13
C VAL A 205 5.36 23.76 5.82
N ALA A 206 4.87 24.90 6.30
CA ALA A 206 3.67 24.99 7.13
C ALA A 206 2.36 24.52 6.44
N GLY A 207 2.39 24.07 5.19
CA GLY A 207 1.24 23.56 4.45
C GLY A 207 1.37 22.17 3.82
N MET A 208 2.58 21.58 3.71
CA MET A 208 2.73 20.31 2.98
C MET A 208 2.03 19.15 3.72
N TRP A 209 2.15 19.11 5.03
CA TRP A 209 1.51 18.09 5.86
C TRP A 209 -0.03 18.14 5.78
N ARG A 210 -0.63 19.32 5.59
CA ARG A 210 -2.07 19.49 5.37
C ARG A 210 -2.48 18.88 4.02
N LYS A 211 -1.73 19.20 2.96
CA LYS A 211 -1.94 18.62 1.62
C LYS A 211 -1.84 17.09 1.68
N VAL A 212 -0.83 16.54 2.37
CA VAL A 212 -0.64 15.08 2.48
C VAL A 212 -1.79 14.41 3.24
N ILE A 213 -2.24 15.00 4.36
CA ILE A 213 -3.40 14.48 5.11
C ILE A 213 -4.66 14.49 4.23
N ASN A 214 -4.93 15.59 3.53
CA ASN A 214 -6.11 15.68 2.66
C ASN A 214 -6.04 14.69 1.50
N ILE A 215 -4.88 14.54 0.86
CA ILE A 215 -4.69 13.53 -0.19
C ILE A 215 -5.01 12.14 0.37
N ALA A 216 -4.40 11.76 1.49
CA ALA A 216 -4.59 10.44 2.08
C ALA A 216 -6.05 10.20 2.50
N PHE A 217 -6.69 11.19 3.13
CA PHE A 217 -8.10 11.14 3.51
C PHE A 217 -9.02 10.93 2.31
N GLU A 218 -8.85 11.74 1.26
CA GLU A 218 -9.67 11.64 0.04
C GLU A 218 -9.44 10.32 -0.69
N THR A 219 -8.19 9.85 -0.80
CA THR A 219 -7.90 8.55 -1.41
C THR A 219 -8.48 7.40 -0.60
N SER A 220 -8.47 7.47 0.74
CA SER A 220 -9.12 6.48 1.61
C SER A 220 -10.64 6.49 1.42
N ARG A 221 -11.28 7.66 1.30
CA ARG A 221 -12.73 7.75 1.03
C ARG A 221 -13.11 7.17 -0.33
N LEU A 222 -12.29 7.40 -1.35
CA LEU A 222 -12.47 6.80 -2.68
C LEU A 222 -12.21 5.28 -2.64
N ALA A 223 -11.25 4.85 -1.84
CA ALA A 223 -10.94 3.44 -1.64
C ALA A 223 -12.07 2.69 -0.94
N PHE A 224 -12.79 3.33 -0.01
CA PHE A 224 -13.83 2.71 0.80
C PHE A 224 -15.13 3.53 0.77
N PRO A 225 -15.88 3.49 -0.36
CA PRO A 225 -17.14 4.22 -0.47
C PRO A 225 -18.12 3.79 0.63
N GLY A 226 -18.67 4.76 1.38
CA GLY A 226 -19.58 4.49 2.51
C GLY A 226 -18.88 4.15 3.84
N GLY A 227 -17.56 3.92 3.82
CA GLY A 227 -16.74 3.73 5.01
C GLY A 227 -16.53 5.01 5.82
N GLU A 228 -16.24 4.86 7.11
CA GLU A 228 -15.91 5.95 8.01
C GLU A 228 -14.39 6.06 8.15
N VAL A 229 -13.79 7.11 7.59
CA VAL A 229 -12.35 7.38 7.74
C VAL A 229 -12.11 8.13 9.05
N LEU A 230 -11.32 7.53 9.95
CA LEU A 230 -10.98 8.04 11.27
C LEU A 230 -9.46 8.26 11.37
N ALA A 231 -9.04 9.48 11.72
CA ALA A 231 -7.64 9.80 11.92
C ALA A 231 -7.12 9.31 13.29
N HIS A 232 -5.89 8.82 13.34
CA HIS A 232 -5.17 8.54 14.59
C HIS A 232 -3.80 9.21 14.57
N LEU A 233 -3.48 9.97 15.61
CA LEU A 233 -2.19 10.64 15.74
C LEU A 233 -1.27 9.83 16.64
N ASP A 234 -0.04 9.55 16.17
CA ASP A 234 1.00 9.06 17.07
C ASP A 234 1.50 10.22 17.94
N LEU A 235 0.93 10.29 19.14
CA LEU A 235 1.18 11.37 20.10
C LEU A 235 2.65 11.45 20.55
N GLU A 236 3.42 10.37 20.44
CA GLU A 236 4.84 10.35 20.81
C GLU A 236 5.76 10.81 19.69
N SER A 237 5.30 10.77 18.44
CA SER A 237 6.07 11.21 17.27
C SER A 237 6.11 12.73 17.07
N PHE A 238 5.34 13.49 17.86
CA PHE A 238 5.13 14.92 17.63
C PHE A 238 5.44 15.79 18.85
N LYS A 239 6.06 16.95 18.59
CA LYS A 239 6.11 18.06 19.56
C LYS A 239 4.69 18.58 19.83
N THR A 240 4.42 19.04 21.05
CA THR A 240 3.09 19.50 21.48
C THR A 240 2.43 20.51 20.55
N TRP A 241 3.16 21.54 20.10
CA TRP A 241 2.61 22.55 19.19
C TRP A 241 2.20 21.97 17.83
N ARG A 242 2.89 20.92 17.36
CA ARG A 242 2.59 20.26 16.10
C ARG A 242 1.37 19.36 16.23
N ARG A 243 1.21 18.65 17.36
CA ARG A 243 -0.02 17.91 17.67
C ARG A 243 -1.22 18.83 17.64
N LYS A 244 -1.14 19.96 18.33
CA LYS A 244 -2.21 20.97 18.34
C LYS A 244 -2.55 21.44 16.92
N ALA A 245 -1.56 21.80 16.12
CA ALA A 245 -1.79 22.24 14.74
C ALA A 245 -2.45 21.17 13.86
N VAL A 246 -2.06 19.89 14.00
CA VAL A 246 -2.67 18.78 13.25
C VAL A 246 -4.10 18.54 13.72
N THR A 247 -4.36 18.52 15.03
CA THR A 247 -5.71 18.38 15.59
C THR A 247 -6.64 19.49 15.12
N GLU A 248 -6.23 20.75 15.22
CA GLU A 248 -7.02 21.90 14.76
C GLU A 248 -7.34 21.83 13.25
N PHE A 249 -6.39 21.30 12.46
CA PHE A 249 -6.63 21.11 11.03
C PHE A 249 -7.62 19.97 10.74
N LEU A 250 -7.48 18.83 11.41
CA LEU A 250 -8.42 17.72 11.25
C LEU A 250 -9.84 18.15 11.63
N GLU A 251 -9.98 18.92 12.71
CA GLU A 251 -11.26 19.52 13.11
C GLU A 251 -11.81 20.49 12.04
N SER A 252 -10.95 21.34 11.46
CA SER A 252 -11.40 22.28 10.40
C SER A 252 -11.82 21.60 9.11
N GLU A 253 -11.28 20.43 8.81
CA GLU A 253 -11.64 19.61 7.63
C GLU A 253 -12.73 18.57 7.97
N GLU A 254 -13.31 18.62 9.17
CA GLU A 254 -14.32 17.68 9.67
C GLU A 254 -13.87 16.20 9.65
N ILE A 255 -12.56 15.96 9.74
CA ILE A 255 -11.96 14.63 9.83
C ILE A 255 -11.98 14.18 11.29
N LYS A 256 -12.79 13.15 11.57
CA LYS A 256 -12.91 12.58 12.93
C LYS A 256 -11.59 11.99 13.41
N ILE A 257 -11.27 12.23 14.68
CA ILE A 257 -10.10 11.64 15.34
C ILE A 257 -10.58 10.48 16.21
N GLY A 258 -10.13 9.27 15.89
CA GLY A 258 -10.40 8.05 16.66
C GLY A 258 -9.37 7.82 17.76
N LYS A 259 -9.81 7.15 18.83
CA LYS A 259 -8.97 6.54 19.86
C LYS A 259 -8.60 5.11 19.44
N PRO A 260 -7.54 4.50 20.00
CA PRO A 260 -7.16 3.14 19.65
C PRO A 260 -8.30 2.11 19.69
N GLY A 261 -9.23 2.24 20.64
CA GLY A 261 -10.39 1.34 20.75
C GLY A 261 -11.52 1.59 19.75
N ASP A 262 -11.47 2.67 18.97
CA ASP A 262 -12.51 2.96 17.97
C ASP A 262 -12.30 2.14 16.67
N PHE A 263 -11.14 1.51 16.49
CA PHE A 263 -10.72 0.78 15.29
C PHE A 263 -10.89 -0.74 15.38
N TYR A 264 -11.38 -1.24 16.52
CA TYR A 264 -11.62 -2.65 16.80
C TYR A 264 -13.07 -2.86 17.25
#